data_AF-A0A4P5QFH4-F1
#
_entry.id   AF-A0A4P5QFH4-F1
#
_cell.length_a   1.000
_cell.length_b   1.000
_cell.length_c   1.000
_cell.angle_alpha   90.00
_cell.angle_beta   90.00
_cell.angle_gamma   90.00
#
_symmetry.space_group_name_H-M   'P 1'
#
loop_
_entity.id
_entity.type
_entity.pdbx_description
1 polymer ?
#
loop_
_entity_poly.entity_id
_entity_poly.type
_entity_poly.pdbx_seq_one_letter_code
_entity_poly.pdbx_strand_id
1 'polypeptide(L)'
;MMKKIILALLTTALVAGTVSPAFAISASYRAKLEHSGCTQVSEADGSCNVNKSKAQNQKHTVAHKSKTPMITHDGKRLPTCASTGGSQADNGTTCWF
;
A
#
# COMPACT_ATOMS: atom_id res chain seq x y z
N MET A 1 -32.29 45.77 7.59
CA MET A 1 -31.56 44.84 6.70
C MET A 1 -30.08 44.61 7.11
N MET A 2 -29.37 45.59 7.66
CA MET A 2 -27.94 45.49 8.06
C MET A 2 -27.63 44.37 9.09
N LYS A 3 -28.54 44.09 10.03
CA LYS A 3 -28.36 43.04 11.07
C LYS A 3 -28.28 41.61 10.51
N LYS A 4 -28.96 41.34 9.39
CA LYS A 4 -28.97 40.03 8.72
C LYS A 4 -27.66 39.80 7.93
N ILE A 5 -27.06 40.88 7.43
CA ILE A 5 -25.78 40.85 6.72
C ILE A 5 -24.63 40.58 7.70
N ILE A 6 -24.66 41.17 8.90
CA ILE A 6 -23.65 40.92 9.94
C ILE A 6 -23.69 39.46 10.41
N LEU A 7 -24.88 38.88 10.61
CA LEU A 7 -25.02 37.47 10.98
C LEU A 7 -24.49 36.52 9.89
N ALA A 8 -24.75 36.82 8.61
CA ALA A 8 -24.29 36.00 7.49
C ALA A 8 -22.75 36.03 7.33
N LEU A 9 -22.10 37.15 7.64
CA LEU A 9 -20.64 37.30 7.58
C LEU A 9 -19.93 36.59 8.75
N LEU A 10 -20.57 36.52 9.93
CA LEU A 10 -20.02 35.79 11.08
C LEU A 10 -20.04 34.27 10.87
N THR A 11 -21.04 33.74 10.15
CA THR A 11 -21.16 32.29 9.92
C THR A 11 -20.14 31.73 8.92
N THR A 12 -19.68 32.52 7.95
CA THR A 12 -18.69 32.05 6.95
C THR A 12 -17.27 32.02 7.50
N ALA A 13 -16.94 32.86 8.49
CA ALA A 13 -15.61 32.90 9.10
C ALA A 13 -15.30 31.66 9.96
N LEU A 14 -16.31 31.02 10.58
CA LEU A 14 -16.08 29.85 11.44
C LEU A 14 -15.75 28.55 10.67
N VAL A 15 -16.13 28.45 9.39
CA VAL A 15 -15.98 27.19 8.63
C VAL A 15 -14.58 27.05 8.00
N ALA A 16 -13.85 28.15 7.82
CA ALA A 16 -12.53 28.13 7.18
C ALA A 16 -11.40 27.55 8.07
N GLY A 17 -11.63 27.37 9.38
CA GLY A 17 -10.58 27.04 10.35
C GLY A 17 -10.29 25.55 10.57
N THR A 18 -11.01 24.61 9.95
CA THR A 18 -10.96 23.18 10.36
C THR A 18 -10.52 22.18 9.29
N VAL A 19 -9.94 22.64 8.17
CA VAL A 19 -9.29 21.74 7.21
C VAL A 19 -7.95 21.24 7.77
N SER A 20 -8.03 20.35 8.76
CA SER A 20 -6.90 19.51 9.12
C SER A 20 -6.65 18.53 7.97
N PRO A 21 -5.43 18.45 7.42
CA PRO A 21 -5.10 17.35 6.53
C PRO A 21 -5.37 16.04 7.29
N ALA A 22 -6.34 15.27 6.80
CA ALA A 22 -6.55 13.90 7.25
C ALA A 22 -5.36 13.08 6.74
N PHE A 23 -4.23 13.18 7.44
CA PHE A 23 -3.07 12.35 7.15
C PHE A 23 -3.46 10.91 7.44
N ALA A 24 -3.65 10.12 6.39
CA ALA A 24 -3.99 8.69 6.48
C ALA A 24 -2.90 7.87 7.21
N ILE A 25 -1.72 8.46 7.45
CA ILE A 25 -0.59 7.85 8.12
C ILE A 25 0.01 8.80 9.15
N SER A 26 0.44 8.26 10.29
CA SER A 26 1.10 9.05 11.32
C SER A 26 2.45 9.58 10.83
N ALA A 27 2.87 10.74 11.33
CA ALA A 27 4.20 11.30 11.03
C ALA A 27 5.32 10.34 11.42
N SER A 28 5.16 9.61 12.53
CA SER A 28 6.12 8.59 12.98
C SER A 28 6.22 7.42 12.01
N TYR A 29 5.10 6.98 11.42
CA TYR A 29 5.12 5.90 10.44
C TYR A 29 5.75 6.33 9.12
N ARG A 30 5.52 7.58 8.68
CA ARG A 30 6.24 8.16 7.52
C ARG A 30 7.75 8.12 7.69
N ALA A 31 8.25 8.55 8.85
CA ALA A 31 9.67 8.52 9.15
C ALA A 31 10.25 7.09 9.11
N LYS A 32 9.47 6.09 9.55
CA LYS A 32 9.90 4.68 9.45
C LYS A 32 9.96 4.18 8.01
N LEU A 33 8.99 4.53 7.17
CA LEU A 33 9.02 4.20 5.74
C LEU A 33 10.25 4.81 5.04
N GLU A 34 10.54 6.08 5.33
CA GLU A 34 11.72 6.78 4.80
C GLU A 34 13.04 6.14 5.27
N HIS A 35 13.14 5.77 6.55
CA HIS A 35 14.32 5.12 7.12
C HIS A 35 14.56 3.70 6.57
N SER A 36 13.49 2.91 6.47
CA SER A 36 13.54 1.53 5.97
C SER A 36 13.63 1.43 4.45
N GLY A 37 13.33 2.53 3.73
CA GLY A 37 13.22 2.56 2.28
C GLY A 37 11.98 1.83 1.73
N CYS A 38 11.03 1.48 2.59
CA CYS A 38 9.78 0.84 2.20
C CYS A 38 8.73 1.85 1.73
N THR A 39 7.84 1.41 0.85
CA THR A 39 6.55 2.05 0.58
C THR A 39 5.44 1.38 1.39
N GLN A 40 4.28 2.03 1.53
CA GLN A 40 3.11 1.41 2.17
C GLN A 40 2.69 0.11 1.46
N VAL A 41 2.79 0.06 0.13
CA VAL A 41 2.42 -1.12 -0.66
C VAL A 41 3.40 -2.28 -0.40
N SER A 42 4.70 -2.00 -0.44
CA SER A 42 5.74 -3.01 -0.20
C SER A 42 5.81 -3.51 1.25
N GLU A 43 5.31 -2.72 2.20
CA GLU A 43 5.17 -3.18 3.58
C GLU A 43 3.96 -4.10 3.72
N ALA A 44 2.82 -3.69 3.15
CA ALA A 44 1.57 -4.46 3.18
C ALA A 44 1.66 -5.82 2.46
N ASP A 45 2.41 -5.91 1.36
CA ASP A 45 2.62 -7.17 0.63
C ASP A 45 3.75 -8.06 1.23
N GLY A 46 4.41 -7.57 2.29
CA GLY A 46 5.49 -8.27 3.00
C GLY A 46 6.82 -8.31 2.26
N SER A 47 6.96 -7.63 1.12
CA SER A 47 8.23 -7.56 0.36
C SER A 47 9.29 -6.70 1.05
N CYS A 48 8.88 -5.78 1.92
CA CYS A 48 9.74 -4.86 2.63
C CYS A 48 9.36 -4.79 4.11
N ASN A 49 10.35 -4.88 5.01
CA ASN A 49 10.10 -4.80 6.45
C ASN A 49 10.48 -3.42 6.99
N VAL A 50 9.49 -2.70 7.52
CA VAL A 50 9.65 -1.33 8.03
C VAL A 50 10.56 -1.22 9.27
N ASN A 51 10.84 -2.32 9.95
CA ASN A 51 11.75 -2.38 11.10
C ASN A 51 13.20 -2.74 10.70
N LYS A 52 13.46 -2.99 9.41
CA LYS A 52 14.81 -3.22 8.86
C LYS A 52 15.37 -1.93 8.24
N SER A 53 16.70 -1.84 8.18
CA SER A 53 17.36 -0.75 7.46
C SER A 53 17.23 -0.90 5.94
N LYS A 54 17.37 0.21 5.22
CA LYS A 54 17.34 0.25 3.75
C LYS A 54 18.26 -0.80 3.10
N ALA A 55 19.50 -0.91 3.58
CA ALA A 55 20.48 -1.87 3.06
C ALA A 55 20.06 -3.34 3.29
N GLN A 56 19.37 -3.62 4.40
CA GLN A 56 18.85 -4.96 4.67
C GLN A 56 17.66 -5.30 3.75
N ASN A 57 16.77 -4.33 3.50
CA ASN A 57 15.65 -4.52 2.57
C ASN A 57 16.12 -4.65 1.11
N GLN A 58 17.19 -3.97 0.70
CA GLN A 58 17.79 -4.13 -0.63
C GLN A 58 18.34 -5.54 -0.89
N LYS A 59 18.78 -6.26 0.15
CA LYS A 59 19.22 -7.66 0.02
C LYS A 59 18.06 -8.65 -0.16
N HIS A 60 16.83 -8.19 0.08
CA HIS A 60 15.59 -8.96 -0.05
C HIS A 60 14.78 -8.58 -1.29
N THR A 61 15.40 -8.03 -2.34
CA THR A 61 14.82 -8.05 -3.70
C THR A 61 14.88 -9.48 -4.26
N VAL A 62 14.37 -10.45 -3.50
CA VAL A 62 14.13 -11.81 -3.96
C VAL A 62 12.74 -11.79 -4.55
N ALA A 63 12.69 -12.02 -5.86
CA ALA A 63 11.51 -12.30 -6.68
C ALA A 63 10.30 -12.74 -5.87
N HIS A 64 9.15 -12.10 -6.14
CA HIS A 64 7.83 -12.55 -5.71
C HIS A 64 7.54 -13.96 -6.25
N LYS A 65 8.16 -14.96 -5.65
CA LYS A 65 7.62 -16.31 -5.64
C LYS A 65 6.53 -16.26 -4.60
N SER A 66 5.32 -15.91 -5.02
CA SER A 66 4.11 -16.25 -4.27
C SER A 66 4.23 -17.73 -3.92
N LYS A 67 4.59 -18.03 -2.66
CA LYS A 67 4.67 -19.40 -2.15
C LYS A 67 3.29 -19.96 -1.83
N THR A 68 2.26 -19.11 -1.88
CA THR A 68 0.88 -19.51 -1.67
C THR A 68 0.36 -20.14 -2.96
N PRO A 69 0.07 -21.45 -2.97
CA PRO A 69 -0.56 -22.04 -4.14
C PRO A 69 -1.92 -21.41 -4.38
N MET A 70 -2.21 -21.07 -5.63
CA MET A 70 -3.58 -20.75 -6.02
C MET A 70 -4.42 -22.02 -5.86
N ILE A 71 -5.55 -21.90 -5.17
CA ILE A 71 -6.49 -23.00 -4.95
C ILE A 71 -7.80 -22.62 -5.65
N THR A 72 -8.43 -23.56 -6.37
CA THR A 72 -9.77 -23.35 -6.95
C THR A 72 -10.81 -23.20 -5.84
N HIS A 73 -11.99 -22.68 -6.18
CA HIS A 73 -13.14 -22.70 -5.26
C HIS A 73 -13.41 -24.12 -4.70
N ASP A 74 -13.16 -25.16 -5.51
CA ASP A 74 -13.30 -26.58 -5.12
C ASP A 74 -12.15 -27.14 -4.29
N GLY A 75 -11.23 -26.31 -3.79
CA GLY A 75 -10.12 -26.73 -2.94
C GLY A 75 -8.97 -27.42 -3.69
N LYS A 76 -8.97 -27.42 -5.03
CA LYS A 76 -7.90 -28.05 -5.82
C LYS A 76 -6.74 -27.10 -6.04
N ARG A 77 -5.52 -27.58 -5.85
CA ARG A 77 -4.29 -26.82 -6.12
C ARG A 77 -4.12 -26.62 -7.62
N LEU A 78 -3.97 -25.37 -8.06
CA LEU A 78 -3.65 -25.07 -9.46
C LEU A 78 -2.23 -25.57 -9.79
N PRO A 79 -2.02 -26.08 -11.02
CA PRO A 79 -0.68 -26.43 -11.49
C PRO A 79 0.23 -25.19 -11.51
N THR A 80 1.52 -25.40 -11.33
CA THR A 80 2.51 -24.33 -11.51
C THR A 80 2.71 -24.06 -13.00
N CYS A 81 3.07 -22.83 -13.40
CA CYS A 81 3.32 -22.51 -14.81
C CYS A 81 4.33 -23.48 -15.47
N ALA A 82 5.36 -23.89 -14.71
CA ALA A 82 6.36 -24.86 -15.15
C ALA A 82 5.77 -26.24 -15.48
N SER A 83 4.76 -26.69 -14.74
CA SER A 83 4.11 -27.99 -14.97
C SER A 83 3.20 -28.01 -16.21
N THR A 84 2.79 -26.84 -16.70
CA THR A 84 1.96 -26.70 -17.90
C THR A 84 2.75 -26.24 -19.14
N GLY A 85 4.09 -26.17 -19.05
CA GLY A 85 4.95 -25.73 -20.16
C GLY A 85 4.94 -24.22 -20.40
N GLY A 86 4.39 -23.43 -19.48
CA GLY A 86 4.29 -21.97 -19.59
C GLY A 86 5.38 -21.23 -18.82
N SER A 87 5.63 -19.98 -19.20
CA SER A 87 6.54 -19.08 -18.50
C SER A 87 5.77 -18.22 -17.48
N GLN A 88 6.27 -18.13 -16.25
CA GLN A 88 5.65 -17.29 -15.21
C GLN A 88 6.14 -15.86 -15.34
N ALA A 89 5.23 -14.89 -15.36
CA ALA A 89 5.60 -13.48 -15.29
C ALA A 89 6.34 -13.18 -13.97
N ASP A 90 7.26 -12.21 -13.98
CA ASP A 90 8.11 -11.87 -12.82
C ASP A 90 7.33 -11.45 -11.57
N ASN A 91 6.06 -11.04 -11.74
CA ASN A 91 5.14 -10.68 -10.67
C ASN A 91 4.38 -11.89 -10.06
N GLY A 92 4.61 -13.10 -10.58
CA GLY A 92 4.05 -14.34 -10.06
C GLY A 92 2.56 -14.57 -10.32
N THR A 93 1.83 -13.64 -10.96
CA THR A 93 0.36 -13.68 -11.06
C THR A 93 -0.19 -14.28 -12.35
N THR A 94 0.62 -14.40 -13.42
CA THR A 94 0.15 -14.85 -14.73
C THR A 94 1.12 -15.86 -15.35
N CYS A 95 0.60 -17.02 -15.79
CA CYS A 95 1.30 -17.95 -16.67
C CYS A 95 0.99 -17.60 -18.13
N TRP A 96 2.01 -17.51 -18.97
CA TRP A 96 1.87 -17.34 -20.43
C TRP A 96 2.23 -18.63 -21.15
N PHE A 97 1.54 -18.92 -22.26
CA PHE A 97 1.75 -20.08 -23.14
C PHE A 97 2.38 -19.64 -24.46
#